data_AF-A0A7W0CE87-F1
#
_entry.id   AF-A0A7W0CE87-F1
#
_cell.length_a   1.000
_cell.length_b   1.000
_cell.length_c   1.000
_cell.angle_alpha   90.00
_cell.angle_beta   90.00
_cell.angle_gamma   90.00
#
_symmetry.space_group_name_H-M   'P 1'
#
loop_
_entity.id
_entity.type
_entity.pdbx_description
1 polymer ?
#
loop_
_entity_poly.entity_id
_entity_poly.type
_entity_poly.pdbx_seq_one_letter_code
_entity_poly.pdbx_strand_id
1 'polypeptide(L)'
;MTHSRRFTAALATVILIALAAAAYLATRTPGSPEQTATAFLSAWQRGDLAAMRAQVVEAPRSFDQAYAAFTEGAQVRRITVGEIGLRAKEHLNVGEAATYLVTFSVTLDGPVPYSYQGEFEVIEFDRAWKVTWSPTAIHPGLQEIGSSEVRSVRVVRQPDGSSRLVLLEQRAPGEQAGALFEREGLKLVATLAQRDAGG
;
A
#
# COMPACT_ATOMS: atom_id res chain seq x y z
N MET A 1 14.09 7.40 -65.47
CA MET A 1 13.12 7.91 -64.48
C MET A 1 12.62 6.79 -63.57
N THR A 2 13.48 6.24 -62.69
CA THR A 2 13.12 5.07 -61.83
C THR A 2 13.54 5.27 -60.37
N HIS A 3 14.35 6.30 -60.09
CA HIS A 3 14.81 6.65 -58.74
C HIS A 3 13.76 7.47 -57.96
N SER A 4 12.98 8.33 -58.60
CA SER A 4 12.01 9.22 -57.92
C SER A 4 10.88 8.45 -57.24
N ARG A 5 10.33 7.43 -57.89
CA ARG A 5 9.23 6.61 -57.33
C ARG A 5 9.67 5.76 -56.15
N ARG A 6 10.91 5.26 -56.17
CA ARG A 6 11.52 4.49 -55.07
C ARG A 6 11.82 5.38 -53.86
N PHE A 7 12.30 6.60 -54.09
CA PHE A 7 12.53 7.59 -53.03
C PHE A 7 11.23 8.04 -52.36
N THR A 8 10.19 8.30 -53.15
CA THR A 8 8.89 8.74 -52.64
C THR A 8 8.20 7.64 -51.82
N ALA A 9 8.28 6.38 -52.27
CA ALA A 9 7.74 5.24 -51.54
C ALA A 9 8.49 4.99 -50.22
N ALA A 10 9.83 5.10 -50.21
CA ALA A 10 10.62 4.97 -48.99
C ALA A 10 10.29 6.07 -47.96
N LEU A 11 10.15 7.32 -48.41
CA LEU A 11 9.79 8.45 -47.55
C LEU A 11 8.38 8.28 -46.96
N ALA A 12 7.41 7.84 -47.76
CA ALA A 12 6.05 7.57 -47.28
C ALA A 12 6.02 6.47 -46.20
N THR A 13 6.78 5.39 -46.37
CA THR A 13 6.89 4.33 -45.36
C THR A 13 7.51 4.83 -44.06
N VAL A 14 8.58 5.63 -44.12
CA VAL A 14 9.22 6.22 -42.93
C VAL A 14 8.24 7.13 -42.18
N ILE A 15 7.46 7.94 -42.89
CA ILE A 15 6.44 8.81 -42.28
C ILE A 15 5.35 7.98 -41.60
N LEU A 16 4.86 6.90 -42.23
CA LEU A 16 3.86 6.02 -41.63
C LEU A 16 4.38 5.33 -40.36
N ILE A 17 5.63 4.86 -40.37
CA ILE A 17 6.27 4.27 -39.18
C ILE A 17 6.42 5.31 -38.07
N ALA A 18 6.83 6.53 -38.41
CA ALA A 18 6.97 7.61 -37.44
C ALA A 18 5.63 8.02 -36.83
N LEU A 19 4.56 8.09 -37.63
CA LEU A 19 3.21 8.36 -37.15
C LEU A 19 2.67 7.23 -36.27
N ALA A 20 2.90 5.97 -36.65
CA ALA A 20 2.51 4.82 -35.84
C ALA A 20 3.29 4.78 -34.51
N ALA A 21 4.59 5.10 -34.53
CA ALA A 21 5.41 5.19 -33.32
C ALA A 21 4.98 6.35 -32.42
N ALA A 22 4.68 7.52 -32.99
CA ALA A 22 4.18 8.68 -32.25
C ALA A 22 2.79 8.39 -31.64
N ALA A 23 1.90 7.74 -32.39
CA ALA A 23 0.60 7.29 -31.89
C ALA A 23 0.77 6.26 -30.75
N TYR A 24 1.64 5.27 -30.94
CA TYR A 24 1.94 4.26 -29.92
C TYR A 24 2.49 4.89 -28.63
N LEU A 25 3.45 5.81 -28.75
CA LEU A 25 4.00 6.54 -27.61
C LEU A 25 2.96 7.44 -26.94
N ALA A 26 2.06 8.06 -27.71
CA ALA A 26 0.97 8.87 -27.16
C ALA A 26 -0.07 8.04 -26.38
N THR A 27 -0.26 6.77 -26.76
CA THR A 27 -1.18 5.83 -26.10
C THR A 27 -0.56 5.01 -24.98
N ARG A 28 0.77 5.04 -24.80
CA ARG A 28 1.44 4.21 -23.80
C ARG A 28 1.47 4.91 -22.44
N THR A 29 1.08 4.19 -21.40
CA THR A 29 1.31 4.57 -20.01
C THR A 29 2.77 4.34 -19.62
N PRO A 30 3.53 5.39 -19.24
CA PRO A 30 4.91 5.24 -18.82
C PRO A 30 5.06 4.45 -17.52
N GLY A 31 6.18 3.73 -17.39
CA GLY A 31 6.49 2.91 -16.22
C GLY A 31 5.75 1.56 -16.20
N SER A 32 5.73 0.92 -15.02
CA SER A 32 5.01 -0.34 -14.79
C SER A 32 4.35 -0.38 -13.40
N PRO A 33 3.37 -1.28 -13.19
CA PRO A 33 2.80 -1.50 -11.86
C PRO A 33 3.85 -1.93 -10.84
N GLU A 34 4.79 -2.80 -11.25
CA GLU A 34 5.89 -3.28 -10.42
C GLU A 34 6.82 -2.14 -9.98
N GLN A 35 7.16 -1.21 -10.89
CA GLN A 35 7.97 -0.04 -10.57
C GLN A 35 7.27 0.86 -9.54
N THR A 36 5.96 1.07 -9.71
CA THR A 36 5.14 1.87 -8.79
C THR A 36 5.05 1.22 -7.41
N ALA A 37 4.79 -0.09 -7.36
CA ALA A 37 4.76 -0.87 -6.12
C ALA A 37 6.11 -0.82 -5.39
N THR A 38 7.21 -1.02 -6.13
CA THR A 38 8.57 -0.97 -5.59
C THR A 38 8.90 0.42 -5.05
N ALA A 39 8.54 1.48 -5.77
CA ALA A 39 8.76 2.85 -5.34
C ALA A 39 7.97 3.18 -4.06
N PHE A 40 6.71 2.79 -4.00
CA PHE A 40 5.85 2.96 -2.83
C PHE A 40 6.41 2.24 -1.59
N LEU A 41 6.72 0.95 -1.72
CA LEU A 41 7.22 0.13 -0.61
C LEU A 41 8.64 0.54 -0.18
N SER A 42 9.50 0.92 -1.12
CA SER A 42 10.84 1.44 -0.80
C SER A 42 10.76 2.78 -0.06
N ALA A 43 9.82 3.65 -0.44
CA ALA A 43 9.57 4.90 0.28
C ALA A 43 9.07 4.62 1.71
N TRP A 44 8.17 3.65 1.89
CA TRP A 44 7.73 3.22 3.21
C TRP A 44 8.87 2.71 4.08
N GLN A 45 9.75 1.88 3.52
CA GLN A 45 10.92 1.36 4.22
C GLN A 45 11.83 2.47 4.75
N ARG A 46 11.93 3.61 4.02
CA ARG A 46 12.71 4.78 4.42
C ARG A 46 11.95 5.77 5.32
N GLY A 47 10.67 5.54 5.58
CA GLY A 47 9.79 6.49 6.27
C GLY A 47 9.46 7.74 5.44
N ASP A 48 9.64 7.70 4.12
CA ASP A 48 9.40 8.83 3.22
C ASP A 48 7.93 8.88 2.77
N LEU A 49 7.06 9.37 3.65
CA LEU A 49 5.61 9.43 3.40
C LEU A 49 5.25 10.36 2.24
N ALA A 50 6.06 11.38 1.96
CA ALA A 50 5.87 12.26 0.81
C ALA A 50 6.08 11.50 -0.50
N ALA A 51 7.17 10.71 -0.62
CA ALA A 51 7.40 9.88 -1.78
C ALA A 51 6.37 8.75 -1.92
N MET A 52 5.89 8.17 -0.80
CA MET A 52 4.78 7.20 -0.83
C MET A 52 3.52 7.84 -1.41
N ARG A 53 3.10 8.99 -0.86
CA ARG A 53 1.90 9.71 -1.28
C ARG A 53 1.92 10.02 -2.77
N ALA A 54 3.08 10.36 -3.33
CA ALA A 54 3.22 10.63 -4.77
C ALA A 54 2.85 9.43 -5.66
N GLN A 55 2.93 8.20 -5.14
CA GLN A 55 2.53 6.98 -5.85
C GLN A 55 1.04 6.65 -5.72
N VAL A 56 0.31 7.32 -4.83
CA VAL A 56 -1.08 7.00 -4.51
C VAL A 56 -2.04 7.82 -5.37
N VAL A 57 -3.08 7.18 -5.90
CA VAL A 57 -4.19 7.90 -6.56
C VAL A 57 -5.01 8.61 -5.49
N GLU A 58 -5.28 9.90 -5.70
CA GLU A 58 -6.16 10.71 -4.84
C GLU A 58 -5.96 10.46 -3.33
N ALA A 59 -4.70 10.49 -2.88
CA ALA A 59 -4.34 10.10 -1.52
C ALA A 59 -5.21 10.80 -0.47
N PRO A 60 -5.87 10.06 0.43
CA PRO A 60 -6.75 10.67 1.41
C PRO A 60 -5.97 11.54 2.39
N ARG A 61 -6.62 12.55 2.96
CA ARG A 61 -6.00 13.46 3.94
C ARG A 61 -5.45 12.72 5.16
N SER A 62 -6.04 11.58 5.52
CA SER A 62 -5.63 10.73 6.62
C SER A 62 -4.41 9.86 6.33
N PHE A 63 -3.88 9.83 5.10
CA PHE A 63 -2.80 8.94 4.68
C PHE A 63 -1.57 9.02 5.61
N ASP A 64 -0.97 10.21 5.77
CA ASP A 64 0.21 10.38 6.63
C ASP A 64 -0.10 10.09 8.09
N GLN A 65 -1.26 10.56 8.56
CA GLN A 65 -1.69 10.35 9.94
C GLN A 65 -1.84 8.87 10.25
N ALA A 66 -2.35 8.06 9.31
CA ALA A 66 -2.52 6.63 9.48
C ALA A 66 -1.18 5.91 9.60
N TYR A 67 -0.21 6.23 8.72
CA TYR A 67 1.15 5.66 8.82
C TYR A 67 1.86 6.11 10.08
N ALA A 68 1.80 7.40 10.42
CA ALA A 68 2.43 7.94 11.63
C ALA A 68 1.84 7.30 12.90
N ALA A 69 0.52 7.27 13.05
CA ALA A 69 -0.16 6.69 14.21
C ALA A 69 0.14 5.18 14.35
N PHE A 70 0.23 4.45 13.23
CA PHE A 70 0.61 3.05 13.24
C PHE A 70 2.07 2.86 13.68
N THR A 71 3.01 3.58 13.07
CA THR A 71 4.45 3.51 13.37
C THR A 71 4.74 3.90 14.83
N GLU A 72 4.13 4.98 15.31
CA GLU A 72 4.26 5.44 16.70
C GLU A 72 3.63 4.44 17.69
N GLY A 73 2.40 4.00 17.39
CA GLY A 73 1.64 3.08 18.23
C GLY A 73 2.31 1.71 18.37
N ALA A 74 2.85 1.19 17.27
CA ALA A 74 3.63 -0.04 17.25
C ALA A 74 5.09 0.15 17.70
N GLN A 75 5.52 1.40 17.96
CA GLN A 75 6.87 1.75 18.36
C GLN A 75 7.93 1.19 17.39
N VAL A 76 7.62 1.26 16.09
CA VAL A 76 8.46 0.73 15.01
C VAL A 76 9.72 1.55 14.90
N ARG A 77 10.87 0.87 14.90
CA ARG A 77 12.21 1.44 14.77
C ARG A 77 12.78 1.25 13.38
N ARG A 78 12.43 0.13 12.74
CA ARG A 78 12.92 -0.23 11.42
C ARG A 78 11.85 -1.00 10.68
N ILE A 79 11.72 -0.69 9.40
CA ILE A 79 10.85 -1.38 8.46
C ILE A 79 11.76 -2.12 7.48
N THR A 80 11.43 -3.37 7.17
CA THR A 80 12.10 -4.16 6.13
C THR A 80 11.04 -4.71 5.21
N VAL A 81 11.03 -4.26 3.97
CA VAL A 81 10.19 -4.85 2.92
C VAL A 81 10.94 -6.04 2.35
N GLY A 82 10.25 -7.17 2.28
CA GLY A 82 10.75 -8.42 1.71
C GLY A 82 10.28 -8.61 0.27
N GLU A 83 9.90 -9.84 -0.04
CA GLU A 83 9.40 -10.23 -1.36
C GLU A 83 8.19 -9.38 -1.78
N ILE A 84 8.18 -8.96 -3.04
CA ILE A 84 7.07 -8.26 -3.71
C ILE A 84 6.57 -9.17 -4.83
N GLY A 85 5.30 -9.52 -4.78
CA GLY A 85 4.59 -10.27 -5.81
C GLY A 85 3.58 -9.37 -6.52
N LEU A 86 3.39 -9.60 -7.82
CA LEU A 86 2.44 -8.86 -8.65
C LEU A 86 1.58 -9.85 -9.43
N ARG A 87 0.26 -9.67 -9.40
CA ARG A 87 -0.68 -10.47 -10.21
C ARG A 87 -1.69 -9.55 -10.89
N ALA A 88 -1.88 -9.71 -12.19
CA ALA A 88 -2.98 -9.06 -12.90
C ALA A 88 -4.31 -9.63 -12.41
N LYS A 89 -5.35 -8.81 -12.25
CA LYS A 89 -6.70 -9.33 -12.04
C LYS A 89 -7.20 -10.02 -13.31
N GLU A 90 -7.72 -11.24 -13.17
CA GLU A 90 -8.10 -12.13 -14.28
C GLU A 90 -9.33 -11.65 -15.08
N HIS A 91 -10.08 -10.68 -14.55
CA HIS A 91 -11.32 -10.17 -15.13
C HIS A 91 -11.25 -8.66 -15.31
N LEU A 92 -10.61 -8.21 -16.39
CA LEU A 92 -10.75 -6.84 -16.87
C LEU A 92 -11.80 -6.85 -17.99
N ASN A 93 -12.88 -6.08 -17.82
CA ASN A 93 -13.80 -5.85 -18.93
C ASN A 93 -13.10 -5.02 -20.02
N VAL A 94 -13.57 -5.14 -21.26
CA VAL A 94 -13.08 -4.28 -22.35
C VAL A 94 -13.35 -2.82 -21.99
N GLY A 95 -12.29 -2.02 -21.83
CA GLY A 95 -12.37 -0.61 -21.43
C GLY A 95 -12.14 -0.35 -19.93
N GLU A 96 -11.93 -1.39 -19.13
CA GLU A 96 -11.57 -1.25 -17.72
C GLU A 96 -10.07 -0.98 -17.56
N ALA A 97 -9.71 -0.11 -16.61
CA ALA A 97 -8.32 0.21 -16.32
C ALA A 97 -7.59 -1.04 -15.81
N ALA A 98 -6.38 -1.26 -16.33
CA ALA A 98 -5.56 -2.38 -15.91
C ALA A 98 -5.30 -2.30 -14.39
N THR A 99 -5.59 -3.41 -13.69
CA THR A 99 -5.49 -3.50 -12.23
C THR A 99 -4.64 -4.70 -11.84
N TYR A 100 -3.69 -4.47 -10.95
CA TYR A 100 -2.78 -5.47 -10.43
C TYR A 100 -2.85 -5.54 -8.91
N LEU A 101 -3.02 -6.74 -8.37
CA LEU A 101 -2.83 -7.01 -6.96
C LEU A 101 -1.33 -7.11 -6.67
N VAL A 102 -0.86 -6.29 -5.74
CA VAL A 102 0.47 -6.37 -5.16
C VAL A 102 0.38 -7.08 -3.83
N THR A 103 1.19 -8.10 -3.63
CA THR A 103 1.42 -8.73 -2.33
C THR A 103 2.84 -8.46 -1.89
N PHE A 104 3.09 -8.21 -0.62
CA PHE A 104 4.45 -8.02 -0.11
C PHE A 104 4.59 -8.62 1.28
N SER A 105 5.82 -9.01 1.65
CA SER A 105 6.15 -9.27 3.05
C SER A 105 6.80 -8.05 3.68
N VAL A 106 6.52 -7.81 4.96
CA VAL A 106 7.18 -6.75 5.72
C VAL A 106 7.52 -7.24 7.12
N THR A 107 8.69 -6.87 7.61
CA THR A 107 9.12 -7.05 8.99
C THR A 107 9.23 -5.69 9.66
N LEU A 108 8.55 -5.55 10.79
CA LEU A 108 8.59 -4.36 11.63
C LEU A 108 9.38 -4.68 12.89
N ASP A 109 10.50 -4.01 13.07
CA ASP A 109 11.27 -4.11 14.30
C ASP A 109 10.76 -3.08 15.30
N GLY A 110 10.52 -3.54 16.52
CA GLY A 110 10.11 -2.71 17.63
C GLY A 110 10.26 -3.50 18.93
N PRO A 111 9.57 -3.09 20.00
CA PRO A 111 9.47 -3.88 21.23
C PRO A 111 8.83 -5.26 20.98
N VAL A 112 7.83 -5.30 20.10
CA VAL A 112 7.21 -6.51 19.57
C VAL A 112 7.62 -6.59 18.11
N PRO A 113 8.71 -7.28 17.74
CA PRO A 113 9.05 -7.49 16.35
C PRO A 113 8.07 -8.49 15.73
N TYR A 114 7.60 -8.21 14.52
CA TYR A 114 6.68 -9.10 13.82
C TYR A 114 6.76 -8.93 12.30
N SER A 115 6.38 -9.98 11.59
CA SER A 115 6.31 -10.00 10.14
C SER A 115 4.91 -10.38 9.69
N TYR A 116 4.46 -9.79 8.58
CA TYR A 116 3.17 -10.11 7.98
C TYR A 116 3.22 -9.94 6.45
N GLN A 117 2.21 -10.50 5.79
CA GLN A 117 1.94 -10.22 4.38
C GLN A 117 0.92 -9.09 4.29
N GLY A 118 1.22 -8.10 3.46
CA GLY A 118 0.30 -7.03 3.11
C GLY A 118 -0.05 -7.07 1.63
N GLU A 119 -1.10 -6.35 1.28
CA GLU A 119 -1.55 -6.22 -0.10
C GLU A 119 -2.16 -4.85 -0.37
N PHE A 120 -2.06 -4.43 -1.64
CA PHE A 120 -2.75 -3.28 -2.20
C PHE A 120 -2.89 -3.45 -3.70
N GLU A 121 -3.71 -2.62 -4.34
CA GLU A 121 -3.84 -2.65 -5.79
C GLU A 121 -3.07 -1.49 -6.44
N VAL A 122 -2.58 -1.76 -7.64
CA VAL A 122 -2.02 -0.75 -8.54
C VAL A 122 -2.89 -0.70 -9.77
N ILE A 123 -3.39 0.49 -10.08
CA ILE A 123 -4.25 0.75 -11.23
C ILE A 123 -3.57 1.70 -12.20
N GLU A 124 -3.98 1.63 -13.46
CA GLU A 124 -3.74 2.71 -14.41
C GLU A 124 -4.74 3.85 -14.16
N PHE A 125 -4.24 5.04 -13.84
CA PHE A 125 -5.04 6.25 -13.63
C PHE A 125 -4.38 7.44 -14.33
N ASP A 126 -5.11 8.10 -15.21
CA ASP A 126 -4.62 9.24 -16.01
C ASP A 126 -3.24 8.98 -16.68
N ARG A 127 -3.13 7.83 -17.35
CA ARG A 127 -1.90 7.36 -18.01
C ARG A 127 -0.68 7.27 -17.07
N ALA A 128 -0.92 7.00 -15.79
CA ALA A 128 0.11 6.70 -14.81
C ALA A 128 -0.32 5.50 -13.96
N TRP A 129 0.65 4.68 -13.57
CA TRP A 129 0.41 3.65 -12.56
C TRP A 129 0.33 4.28 -11.18
N LYS A 130 -0.69 3.92 -10.41
CA LYS A 130 -0.94 4.47 -9.07
C LYS A 130 -1.42 3.39 -8.11
N VAL A 131 -0.99 3.49 -6.86
CA VAL A 131 -1.49 2.69 -5.75
C VAL A 131 -2.89 3.17 -5.37
N THR A 132 -3.87 2.27 -5.33
CA THR A 132 -5.14 2.50 -4.65
C THR A 132 -4.94 2.19 -3.18
N TRP A 133 -4.87 3.27 -2.38
CA TRP A 133 -4.57 3.11 -0.97
C TRP A 133 -5.82 2.87 -0.14
N SER A 134 -5.70 1.95 0.81
CA SER A 134 -6.58 1.81 1.95
C SER A 134 -5.73 1.51 3.19
N PRO A 135 -6.28 1.59 4.43
CA PRO A 135 -5.58 1.18 5.64
C PRO A 135 -5.00 -0.25 5.58
N THR A 136 -5.55 -1.15 4.75
CA THR A 136 -5.02 -2.51 4.57
C THR A 136 -3.60 -2.54 4.00
N ALA A 137 -3.21 -1.49 3.25
CA ALA A 137 -1.85 -1.32 2.75
C ALA A 137 -0.83 -1.06 3.88
N ILE A 138 -1.30 -0.70 5.08
CA ILE A 138 -0.48 -0.62 6.30
C ILE A 138 -0.44 -1.99 6.95
N HIS A 139 -1.59 -2.57 7.29
CA HIS A 139 -1.69 -3.86 7.98
C HIS A 139 -3.04 -4.54 7.69
N PRO A 140 -3.08 -5.86 7.45
CA PRO A 140 -4.31 -6.57 7.08
C PRO A 140 -5.41 -6.49 8.16
N GLY A 141 -5.03 -6.56 9.43
CA GLY A 141 -5.97 -6.40 10.57
C GLY A 141 -6.65 -5.03 10.68
N LEU A 142 -6.29 -4.04 9.83
CA LEU A 142 -7.03 -2.78 9.73
C LEU A 142 -8.28 -2.90 8.83
N GLN A 143 -8.42 -4.01 8.08
CA GLN A 143 -9.59 -4.33 7.25
C GLN A 143 -10.79 -4.84 8.07
N GLU A 144 -10.53 -5.55 9.16
CA GLU A 144 -11.55 -6.36 9.86
C GLU A 144 -12.63 -5.52 10.58
N ILE A 145 -12.56 -4.18 10.55
CA ILE A 145 -13.33 -3.32 11.48
C ILE A 145 -13.92 -2.09 10.77
N GLY A 146 -15.25 -1.98 10.85
CA GLY A 146 -16.09 -0.92 10.27
C GLY A 146 -15.78 0.51 10.77
N SER A 147 -16.35 1.50 10.07
CA SER A 147 -15.92 2.90 9.96
C SER A 147 -16.24 3.86 11.13
N SER A 148 -16.04 3.50 12.41
CA SER A 148 -16.46 4.39 13.52
C SER A 148 -15.46 4.51 14.67
N GLU A 149 -14.81 5.68 14.73
CA GLU A 149 -14.07 6.24 15.88
C GLU A 149 -12.59 5.88 16.09
N VAL A 150 -11.94 6.73 16.89
CA VAL A 150 -10.50 6.86 17.13
C VAL A 150 -9.83 5.50 17.27
N ARG A 151 -9.04 5.16 16.25
CA ARG A 151 -8.29 3.91 16.14
C ARG A 151 -6.89 4.17 16.67
N SER A 152 -6.48 3.45 17.71
CA SER A 152 -5.12 3.55 18.22
C SER A 152 -4.44 2.19 18.23
N VAL A 153 -3.24 2.14 17.66
CA VAL A 153 -2.34 0.99 17.78
C VAL A 153 -1.48 1.21 19.01
N ARG A 154 -1.28 0.19 19.84
CA ARG A 154 -0.45 0.30 21.04
C ARG A 154 0.30 -0.99 21.34
N VAL A 155 1.53 -0.85 21.81
CA VAL A 155 2.25 -1.93 22.49
C VAL A 155 1.80 -1.98 23.95
N VAL A 156 1.32 -3.15 24.37
CA VAL A 156 0.88 -3.43 25.74
C VAL A 156 1.82 -4.47 26.34
N ARG A 157 2.53 -4.10 27.40
CA ARG A 157 3.33 -5.04 28.18
C ARG A 157 2.44 -5.78 29.17
N GLN A 158 2.58 -7.09 29.23
CA GLN A 158 1.82 -7.93 30.14
C GLN A 158 2.63 -8.20 31.43
N PRO A 159 1.95 -8.49 32.55
CA PRO A 159 2.65 -8.80 33.81
C PRO A 159 3.56 -10.03 33.74
N ASP A 160 3.27 -10.97 32.83
CA ASP A 160 4.09 -12.17 32.59
C ASP A 160 5.38 -11.88 31.78
N GLY A 161 5.62 -10.63 31.40
CA GLY A 161 6.78 -10.21 30.61
C GLY A 161 6.58 -10.28 29.10
N SER A 162 5.45 -10.83 28.63
CA SER A 162 5.10 -10.80 27.22
C SER A 162 4.66 -9.39 26.79
N SER A 163 4.63 -9.13 25.48
CA SER A 163 4.17 -7.87 24.91
C SER A 163 3.26 -8.13 23.71
N ARG A 164 2.15 -7.40 23.62
CA ARG A 164 1.18 -7.48 22.53
C ARG A 164 1.09 -6.17 21.79
N LEU A 165 1.06 -6.23 20.47
CA LEU A 165 0.62 -5.12 19.64
C LEU A 165 -0.89 -5.24 19.47
N VAL A 166 -1.63 -4.25 19.94
CA VAL A 166 -3.09 -4.26 19.92
C VAL A 166 -3.64 -3.10 19.13
N LEU A 167 -4.76 -3.35 18.47
CA LEU A 167 -5.61 -2.35 17.87
C LEU A 167 -6.78 -2.05 18.81
N LEU A 168 -6.94 -0.79 19.15
CA LEU A 168 -7.96 -0.28 20.06
C LEU A 168 -8.90 0.68 19.35
N GLU A 169 -10.17 0.67 19.75
CA GLU A 169 -11.22 1.59 19.28
C GLU A 169 -11.94 2.20 20.49
N GLN A 170 -12.58 3.36 20.27
CA GLN A 170 -13.50 3.92 21.26
C GLN A 170 -14.66 2.98 21.49
N ARG A 171 -15.08 2.88 22.74
CA ARG A 171 -16.22 2.05 23.10
C ARG A 171 -17.53 2.78 22.82
N ALA A 172 -18.50 2.08 22.23
CA ALA A 172 -19.84 2.62 22.13
C ALA A 172 -20.49 2.79 23.52
N PRO A 173 -21.35 3.80 23.73
CA PRO A 173 -22.08 3.95 24.99
C PRO A 173 -22.85 2.66 25.35
N GLY A 174 -22.59 2.09 26.52
CA GLY A 174 -23.28 0.89 27.04
C GLY A 174 -22.64 -0.46 26.68
N GLU A 175 -21.56 -0.49 25.90
CA GLU A 175 -20.79 -1.72 25.64
C GLU A 175 -19.92 -2.08 26.88
N GLN A 176 -19.71 -3.38 27.15
CA GLN A 176 -18.95 -3.82 28.33
C GLN A 176 -17.43 -3.67 28.14
N ALA A 177 -16.73 -3.26 29.19
CA ALA A 177 -15.29 -3.09 29.18
C ALA A 177 -14.54 -4.41 29.32
N GLY A 178 -13.50 -4.61 28.51
CA GLY A 178 -12.38 -5.47 28.91
C GLY A 178 -11.56 -4.78 30.01
N ALA A 179 -11.15 -5.52 31.04
CA ALA A 179 -10.49 -4.98 32.25
C ALA A 179 -9.22 -4.14 32.00
N LEU A 180 -8.54 -4.34 30.86
CA LEU A 180 -7.26 -3.67 30.57
C LEU A 180 -7.39 -2.20 30.16
N PHE A 181 -8.51 -1.79 29.56
CA PHE A 181 -8.70 -0.42 29.05
C PHE A 181 -9.98 0.25 29.53
N GLU A 182 -10.56 -0.28 30.61
CA GLU A 182 -11.83 0.21 31.17
C GLU A 182 -11.78 1.70 31.52
N ARG A 183 -10.69 2.15 32.13
CA ARG A 183 -10.49 3.55 32.54
C ARG A 183 -10.30 4.52 31.38
N GLU A 184 -9.91 4.03 30.20
CA GLU A 184 -9.68 4.85 29.01
C GLU A 184 -10.91 4.87 28.08
N GLY A 185 -11.96 4.11 28.40
CA GLY A 185 -13.13 3.99 27.53
C GLY A 185 -12.84 3.27 26.20
N LEU A 186 -11.72 2.54 26.12
CA LEU A 186 -11.33 1.83 24.89
C LEU A 186 -11.76 0.37 24.94
N LYS A 187 -11.85 -0.25 23.76
CA LYS A 187 -12.01 -1.70 23.57
C LYS A 187 -10.87 -2.27 22.73
N LEU A 188 -10.46 -3.49 23.07
CA LEU A 188 -9.53 -4.28 22.25
C LEU A 188 -10.29 -4.81 21.05
N VAL A 189 -9.84 -4.47 19.84
CA VAL A 189 -10.48 -4.95 18.62
C VAL A 189 -9.73 -6.13 18.01
N ALA A 190 -8.40 -6.03 17.95
CA ALA A 190 -7.55 -7.10 17.43
C ALA A 190 -6.18 -7.12 18.12
N THR A 191 -5.58 -8.30 18.20
CA THR A 191 -4.15 -8.43 18.50
C THR A 191 -3.43 -8.60 17.17
N LEU A 192 -2.62 -7.60 16.81
CA LEU A 192 -1.89 -7.56 15.54
C LEU A 192 -0.61 -8.40 15.62
N ALA A 193 0.01 -8.48 16.80
CA ALA A 193 1.19 -9.31 17.06
C ALA A 193 1.34 -9.60 18.57
N GLN A 194 2.07 -10.66 18.91
CA GLN A 194 2.47 -10.99 20.28
C GLN A 194 3.92 -11.46 20.31
N ARG A 195 4.65 -11.04 21.35
CA ARG A 195 5.97 -11.53 21.73
C ARG A 195 5.89 -12.14 23.12
N ASP A 196 6.28 -13.40 23.25
CA ASP A 196 6.29 -14.09 24.54
C ASP A 196 7.49 -13.68 25.40
N ALA A 197 7.39 -13.94 26.70
CA ALA A 197 8.47 -13.64 27.64
C ALA A 197 9.72 -14.47 27.33
N GLY A 198 10.87 -13.80 27.12
CA GLY A 198 12.17 -14.45 26.95
C GLY A 198 12.61 -14.73 25.51
N GLY A 199 11.81 -14.35 24.50
CA GLY A 199 12.26 -14.23 23.10
C GLY A 199 12.75 -12.84 22.79
#